data_AF-A0A179FKH6-F1
#
_entry.id   AF-A0A179FKH6-F1
#
_cell.length_a   1.000
_cell.length_b   1.000
_cell.length_c   1.000
_cell.angle_alpha   90.00
_cell.angle_beta   90.00
_cell.angle_gamma   90.00
#
_symmetry.space_group_name_H-M   'P 1'
#
loop_
_entity.id
_entity.type
_entity.pdbx_description
1 polymer ?
#
loop_
_entity_poly.entity_id
_entity_poly.type
_entity_poly.pdbx_seq_one_letter_code
_entity_poly.pdbx_strand_id
1 'polypeptide(L)'
;MLTRLVMASPSQVMSTRAFSTALPLRIASAKPTYNSSSKPQGPARSNPLVGNYVPPEPTQTSKDQPPVKPEQISSKESKASIDIPPPPPPQASAPETITSAPQEKQHAYDALDSKPITIDIANILSQKSAEYARQHSVTNPMDKPKVRTKAVTGRTVFISDRLTPSSAPTPMVALRVLEKMCRDQKVKNKFHSQKFHERKGLKKKRLRSQRWRSRFKAGFKAAVSRVMELKKQGW
;
A
#
# COMPACT_ATOMS: atom_id res chain seq x y z
N MET A 1 -4.71 72.32 8.00
CA MET A 1 -3.24 72.37 7.94
C MET A 1 -2.69 71.90 9.27
N LEU A 2 -1.98 70.77 9.32
CA LEU A 2 -1.05 70.39 10.41
C LEU A 2 -0.42 69.04 10.04
N THR A 3 0.73 69.11 9.36
CA THR A 3 1.61 68.00 9.02
C THR A 3 2.50 67.68 10.23
N ARG A 4 2.48 66.43 10.71
CA ARG A 4 3.47 65.92 11.68
C ARG A 4 4.51 65.08 10.94
N LEU A 5 5.72 65.61 10.88
CA LEU A 5 6.97 64.89 10.63
C LEU A 5 7.30 64.03 11.86
N VAL A 6 7.59 62.75 11.66
CA VAL A 6 8.24 61.91 12.67
C VAL A 6 9.50 61.34 12.04
N MET A 7 10.64 61.79 12.56
CA MET A 7 11.97 61.25 12.29
C MET A 7 12.12 59.90 12.99
N ALA A 8 12.51 58.86 12.25
CA ALA A 8 12.86 57.56 12.80
C ALA A 8 14.38 57.46 13.00
N SER A 9 14.78 57.24 14.25
CA SER A 9 16.15 57.03 14.70
C SER A 9 16.68 55.65 14.26
N PRO A 10 17.96 55.49 13.88
CA PRO A 10 18.51 54.18 13.52
C PRO A 10 18.71 53.30 14.77
N SER A 11 18.11 52.11 14.77
CA SER A 11 18.29 51.10 15.81
C SER A 11 19.70 50.50 15.76
N GLN A 12 20.44 50.59 16.86
CA GLN A 12 21.68 49.84 17.05
C GLN A 12 21.38 48.33 17.09
N VAL A 13 21.96 47.60 16.14
CA VAL A 13 21.87 46.13 16.08
C VAL A 13 22.86 45.57 17.11
N MET A 14 22.34 44.92 18.15
CA MET A 14 23.14 44.23 19.15
C MET A 14 23.88 43.03 18.54
N SER A 15 25.18 42.95 18.86
CA SER A 15 26.12 41.88 18.53
C SER A 15 25.55 40.48 18.74
N THR A 16 25.45 39.68 17.67
CA THR A 16 25.13 38.26 17.76
C THR A 16 26.35 37.47 18.20
N ARG A 17 26.28 36.92 19.41
CA ARG A 17 27.24 36.00 20.03
C ARG A 17 27.46 34.78 19.13
N ALA A 18 28.67 34.60 18.61
CA ALA A 18 29.07 33.42 17.85
C ALA A 18 29.22 32.21 18.79
N PHE A 19 28.34 31.21 18.66
CA PHE A 19 28.56 29.89 19.26
C PHE A 19 29.61 29.12 18.45
N SER A 20 30.89 29.38 18.74
CA SER A 20 32.00 28.54 18.27
C SER A 20 32.03 27.25 19.09
N THR A 21 31.65 26.13 18.48
CA THR A 21 31.84 24.78 19.03
C THR A 21 32.72 23.95 18.11
N ALA A 22 33.89 24.47 17.77
CA ALA A 22 34.94 23.66 17.15
C ALA A 22 35.87 23.14 18.26
N LEU A 23 35.58 21.95 18.79
CA LEU A 23 36.57 21.15 19.51
C LEU A 23 37.62 20.67 18.50
N PRO A 24 38.90 21.04 18.61
CA PRO A 24 39.93 20.49 17.74
C PRO A 24 40.22 19.05 18.16
N LEU A 25 39.69 18.09 17.40
CA LEU A 25 40.16 16.71 17.44
C LEU A 25 41.60 16.68 16.91
N ARG A 26 42.58 16.60 17.81
CA ARG A 26 43.95 16.21 17.46
C ARG A 26 43.94 14.76 16.99
N ILE A 27 43.76 14.55 15.69
CA ILE A 27 44.08 13.26 15.07
C ILE A 27 45.58 13.26 14.88
N ALA A 28 46.30 12.63 15.81
CA ALA A 28 47.71 12.31 15.61
C ALA A 28 47.82 11.39 14.39
N SER A 29 48.31 11.93 13.28
CA SER A 29 48.64 11.17 12.07
C SER A 29 49.93 10.39 12.33
N ALA A 30 49.83 9.24 12.99
CA ALA A 30 50.91 8.25 12.96
C ALA A 30 51.00 7.69 11.54
N LYS A 31 52.07 8.04 10.82
CA LYS A 31 52.42 7.44 9.53
C LYS A 31 52.79 5.97 9.80
N PRO A 32 52.12 4.97 9.21
CA PRO A 32 52.57 3.60 9.34
C PRO A 32 53.78 3.40 8.42
N THR A 33 54.93 3.08 9.01
CA THR A 33 56.06 2.52 8.28
C THR A 33 55.65 1.15 7.76
N TYR A 34 55.62 1.00 6.43
CA TYR A 34 55.31 -0.26 5.77
C TYR A 34 56.55 -1.14 5.82
N ASN A 35 56.65 -2.02 6.82
CA ASN A 35 57.63 -3.10 6.81
C ASN A 35 56.99 -4.32 6.14
N SER A 36 57.51 -4.70 4.98
CA SER A 36 56.97 -5.74 4.09
C SER A 36 57.44 -7.14 4.51
N SER A 37 57.29 -7.53 5.78
CA SER A 37 57.41 -8.93 6.21
C SER A 37 56.77 -9.15 7.58
N SER A 38 55.44 -9.25 7.61
CA SER A 38 54.63 -9.95 8.64
C SER A 38 53.18 -9.52 8.48
N LYS A 39 52.24 -10.48 8.54
CA LYS A 39 50.80 -10.20 8.49
C LYS A 39 50.41 -9.40 9.75
N PRO A 40 49.84 -8.18 9.65
CA PRO A 40 49.34 -7.50 10.83
C PRO A 40 47.96 -8.07 11.19
N GLN A 41 47.96 -9.08 12.06
CA GLN A 41 46.77 -9.43 12.84
C GLN A 41 46.54 -8.30 13.84
N GLY A 42 45.73 -7.31 13.45
CA GLY A 42 45.23 -6.33 14.42
C GLY A 42 44.38 -7.03 15.49
N PRO A 43 44.36 -6.54 16.75
CA PRO A 43 43.56 -7.16 17.78
C PRO A 43 42.09 -7.10 17.37
N ALA A 44 41.44 -8.27 17.33
CA ALA A 44 40.02 -8.38 17.09
C ALA A 44 39.29 -7.53 18.13
N ARG A 45 38.52 -6.53 17.67
CA ARG A 45 37.62 -5.77 18.54
C ARG A 45 36.50 -6.70 18.98
N SER A 46 36.71 -7.46 20.06
CA SER A 46 35.67 -8.22 20.72
C SER A 46 34.80 -7.27 21.54
N ASN A 47 33.49 -7.39 21.37
CA ASN A 47 32.50 -6.67 22.16
C ASN A 47 32.28 -7.48 23.45
N PRO A 48 32.59 -6.97 24.65
CA PRO A 48 32.51 -7.75 25.90
C PRO A 48 31.08 -8.13 26.32
N LEU A 49 30.05 -7.63 25.61
CA LEU A 49 28.64 -7.93 25.89
C LEU A 49 28.09 -9.11 25.05
N VAL A 50 28.90 -9.70 24.17
CA VAL A 50 28.54 -10.90 23.40
C VAL A 50 29.58 -11.95 23.73
N GLY A 51 29.22 -12.91 24.59
CA GLY A 51 30.05 -14.07 24.88
C GLY A 51 30.45 -14.79 23.58
N ASN A 52 31.63 -15.41 23.60
CA ASN A 52 32.28 -16.08 22.48
C ASN A 52 31.44 -17.22 21.88
N TYR A 53 30.39 -16.89 21.13
CA TYR A 53 29.64 -17.86 20.35
C TYR A 53 30.36 -18.12 19.04
N VAL A 54 31.01 -19.27 18.94
CA VAL A 54 31.53 -19.85 17.70
C VAL A 54 30.44 -20.79 17.17
N PRO A 55 29.78 -20.49 16.05
CA PRO A 55 28.85 -21.43 15.42
C PRO A 55 29.61 -22.68 14.93
N PRO A 56 29.08 -23.90 15.11
CA PRO A 56 29.70 -25.09 14.53
C PRO A 56 29.67 -25.03 12.99
N GLU A 57 30.79 -25.37 12.38
CA GLU A 57 30.98 -25.46 10.94
C GLU A 57 30.15 -26.64 10.37
N PRO A 58 29.36 -26.44 9.30
CA PRO A 58 28.53 -27.51 8.76
C PRO A 58 29.40 -28.55 8.07
N THR A 59 29.33 -29.79 8.57
CA THR A 59 29.90 -30.98 7.96
C THR A 59 29.34 -31.17 6.55
N GLN A 60 30.21 -31.26 5.56
CA GLN A 60 29.86 -31.57 4.18
C GLN A 60 29.52 -33.06 4.08
N THR A 61 28.25 -33.39 3.85
CA THR A 61 27.86 -34.73 3.39
C THR A 61 27.61 -34.74 1.89
N SER A 62 28.19 -35.77 1.27
CA SER A 62 28.25 -36.12 -0.13
C SER A 62 26.90 -36.18 -0.85
N LYS A 63 26.94 -35.85 -2.15
CA LYS A 63 25.89 -36.07 -3.15
C LYS A 63 25.63 -37.57 -3.34
N ASP A 64 24.35 -37.96 -3.42
CA ASP A 64 23.77 -38.79 -4.49
C ASP A 64 22.35 -39.27 -4.14
N GLN A 65 21.30 -38.64 -4.72
CA GLN A 65 20.06 -39.27 -5.24
C GLN A 65 19.04 -38.23 -5.76
N PRO A 66 18.19 -38.60 -6.77
CA PRO A 66 17.32 -37.68 -7.52
C PRO A 66 15.95 -37.41 -6.84
N PRO A 67 15.17 -36.40 -7.30
CA PRO A 67 14.25 -35.67 -6.45
C PRO A 67 12.84 -36.27 -6.37
N VAL A 68 12.35 -36.48 -5.15
CA VAL A 68 10.92 -36.67 -4.86
C VAL A 68 10.33 -35.35 -4.35
N LYS A 69 9.25 -34.96 -5.00
CA LYS A 69 8.41 -33.76 -4.84
C LYS A 69 7.88 -33.62 -3.40
N PRO A 70 8.01 -32.47 -2.71
CA PRO A 70 7.40 -32.26 -1.41
C PRO A 70 5.93 -31.82 -1.52
N GLU A 71 5.05 -32.62 -0.93
CA GLU A 71 3.66 -32.28 -0.62
C GLU A 71 3.60 -31.17 0.44
N GLN A 72 2.74 -30.19 0.17
CA GLN A 72 2.42 -29.12 1.10
C GLN A 72 1.37 -29.61 2.10
N ILE A 73 1.76 -29.64 3.38
CA ILE A 73 0.82 -29.67 4.50
C ILE A 73 0.13 -28.31 4.53
N SER A 74 -1.11 -28.27 4.04
CA SER A 74 -2.01 -27.13 4.17
C SER A 74 -3.16 -27.51 5.08
N SER A 75 -3.21 -26.83 6.22
CA SER A 75 -4.28 -26.84 7.22
C SER A 75 -5.63 -26.52 6.58
N LYS A 76 -6.49 -27.52 6.42
CA LYS A 76 -7.93 -27.32 6.19
C LYS A 76 -8.60 -27.05 7.53
N GLU A 77 -8.90 -25.78 7.74
CA GLU A 77 -9.81 -25.28 8.75
C GLU A 77 -11.23 -25.81 8.44
N SER A 78 -11.77 -26.59 9.36
CA SER A 78 -13.11 -27.17 9.30
C SER A 78 -14.17 -26.09 9.50
N LYS A 79 -14.74 -25.57 8.41
CA LYS A 79 -16.06 -24.94 8.48
C LYS A 79 -17.10 -26.05 8.51
N ALA A 80 -17.68 -26.26 9.68
CA ALA A 80 -18.91 -27.03 9.83
C ALA A 80 -20.02 -26.36 8.98
N SER A 81 -20.37 -27.00 7.87
CA SER A 81 -21.59 -26.70 7.12
C SER A 81 -22.75 -27.28 7.91
N ILE A 82 -23.62 -26.41 8.43
CA ILE A 82 -24.93 -26.81 8.92
C ILE A 82 -25.80 -26.98 7.67
N ASP A 83 -26.02 -28.22 7.25
CA ASP A 83 -26.99 -28.55 6.20
C ASP A 83 -28.41 -28.35 6.76
N ILE A 84 -29.06 -27.25 6.34
CA ILE A 84 -30.50 -27.05 6.51
C ILE A 84 -31.13 -27.34 5.15
N PRO A 85 -32.06 -28.32 5.01
CA PRO A 85 -32.75 -28.55 3.75
C PRO A 85 -33.68 -27.38 3.44
N PRO A 86 -33.90 -27.04 2.15
CA PRO A 86 -34.83 -25.98 1.78
C PRO A 86 -36.28 -26.37 2.15
N PRO A 87 -37.13 -25.39 2.51
CA PRO A 87 -38.54 -25.66 2.80
C PRO A 87 -39.29 -26.12 1.53
N PRO A 88 -40.33 -26.97 1.68
CA PRO A 88 -41.13 -27.43 0.56
C PRO A 88 -41.95 -26.29 -0.06
N PRO A 89 -42.26 -26.34 -1.37
CA PRO A 89 -43.13 -25.37 -2.02
C PRO A 89 -44.56 -25.44 -1.46
N PRO A 90 -45.28 -24.31 -1.35
CA PRO A 90 -46.67 -24.30 -0.92
C PRO A 90 -47.56 -25.06 -1.91
N GLN A 91 -48.42 -25.94 -1.39
CA GLN A 91 -49.42 -26.67 -2.16
C GLN A 91 -50.46 -25.70 -2.76
N ALA A 92 -50.74 -25.90 -4.04
CA ALA A 92 -51.76 -25.20 -4.80
C ALA A 92 -53.16 -25.46 -4.23
N SER A 93 -53.86 -24.38 -3.88
CA SER A 93 -55.33 -24.33 -3.85
C SER A 93 -55.76 -23.36 -4.95
N ALA A 94 -56.52 -23.86 -5.92
CA ALA A 94 -57.14 -23.09 -7.02
C ALA A 94 -58.39 -22.32 -6.52
N PRO A 95 -59.15 -21.59 -7.37
CA PRO A 95 -58.81 -20.59 -8.40
C PRO A 95 -59.53 -19.23 -8.11
N GLU A 96 -59.59 -18.31 -9.09
CA GLU A 96 -60.34 -17.02 -9.14
C GLU A 96 -59.54 -15.80 -8.61
N THR A 97 -59.26 -14.72 -9.35
CA THR A 97 -60.07 -13.97 -10.34
C THR A 97 -59.10 -13.27 -11.31
N ILE A 98 -59.40 -13.31 -12.61
CA ILE A 98 -58.58 -12.73 -13.67
C ILE A 98 -58.91 -11.23 -13.77
N THR A 99 -58.05 -10.36 -13.23
CA THR A 99 -58.02 -8.96 -13.66
C THR A 99 -57.21 -8.89 -14.94
N SER A 100 -57.90 -8.70 -16.07
CA SER A 100 -57.33 -8.62 -17.41
C SER A 100 -56.47 -7.36 -17.58
N ALA A 101 -55.15 -7.51 -17.42
CA ALA A 101 -54.19 -6.67 -18.13
C ALA A 101 -53.85 -7.36 -19.47
N PRO A 102 -53.73 -6.64 -20.60
CA PRO A 102 -53.33 -7.25 -21.85
C PRO A 102 -51.87 -7.69 -21.75
N GLN A 103 -51.66 -8.96 -21.45
CA GLN A 103 -50.38 -9.62 -21.67
C GLN A 103 -50.30 -9.96 -23.15
N GLU A 104 -49.65 -9.10 -23.93
CA GLU A 104 -49.10 -9.50 -25.23
C GLU A 104 -48.10 -10.64 -24.97
N LYS A 105 -48.52 -11.87 -25.25
CA LYS A 105 -47.61 -13.01 -25.33
C LYS A 105 -46.79 -12.84 -26.61
N GLN A 106 -45.68 -12.10 -26.53
CA GLN A 106 -44.85 -11.80 -27.70
C GLN A 106 -44.17 -13.04 -28.31
N HIS A 107 -44.16 -14.20 -27.63
CA HIS A 107 -43.58 -15.44 -28.13
C HIS A 107 -44.35 -16.69 -27.65
N ALA A 108 -45.63 -16.83 -28.00
CA ALA A 108 -46.30 -18.13 -27.88
C ALA A 108 -45.88 -19.00 -29.07
N TYR A 109 -45.30 -20.18 -28.80
CA TYR A 109 -44.98 -21.14 -29.85
C TYR A 109 -46.26 -21.78 -30.37
N ASP A 110 -46.68 -21.43 -31.58
CA ASP A 110 -47.79 -22.06 -32.29
C ASP A 110 -47.22 -22.93 -33.42
N ALA A 111 -47.36 -24.25 -33.29
CA ALA A 111 -46.84 -25.22 -34.25
C ALA A 111 -47.65 -25.26 -35.56
N LEU A 112 -48.82 -24.62 -35.60
CA LEU A 112 -49.69 -24.55 -36.77
C LEU A 112 -49.48 -23.25 -37.57
N ASP A 113 -48.82 -22.23 -36.98
CA ASP A 113 -48.48 -20.99 -37.68
C ASP A 113 -47.21 -21.20 -38.51
N SER A 114 -47.40 -21.61 -39.76
CA SER A 114 -46.33 -21.91 -40.73
C SER A 114 -45.71 -20.66 -41.36
N LYS A 115 -45.86 -19.48 -40.72
CA LYS A 115 -45.21 -18.26 -41.16
C LYS A 115 -43.71 -18.38 -40.93
N PRO A 116 -42.85 -18.07 -41.92
CA PRO A 116 -41.41 -18.05 -41.69
C PRO A 116 -41.12 -16.98 -40.64
N ILE A 117 -40.60 -17.41 -39.48
CA ILE A 117 -40.11 -16.52 -38.43
C ILE A 117 -38.95 -15.75 -39.06
N THR A 118 -39.26 -14.57 -39.59
CA THR A 118 -38.26 -13.69 -40.17
C THR A 118 -37.58 -13.01 -39.00
N ILE A 119 -36.59 -13.69 -38.43
CA ILE A 119 -35.72 -13.12 -37.41
C ILE A 119 -34.94 -12.01 -38.13
N ASP A 120 -35.39 -10.77 -37.97
CA ASP A 120 -34.67 -9.61 -38.47
C ASP A 120 -33.43 -9.40 -37.60
N ILE A 121 -32.38 -10.16 -37.92
CA ILE A 121 -31.09 -10.15 -37.23
C ILE A 121 -30.51 -8.74 -37.21
N ALA A 122 -30.77 -7.92 -38.24
CA ALA A 122 -30.29 -6.55 -38.32
C ALA A 122 -30.98 -5.66 -37.28
N ASN A 123 -32.29 -5.80 -37.10
CA ASN A 123 -33.02 -5.06 -36.07
C ASN A 123 -32.62 -5.50 -34.65
N ILE A 124 -32.46 -6.81 -34.42
CA ILE A 124 -31.99 -7.33 -33.12
C ILE A 124 -30.58 -6.81 -32.80
N LEU A 125 -29.68 -6.83 -33.79
CA LEU A 125 -28.31 -6.32 -33.61
C LEU A 125 -28.30 -4.80 -33.39
N SER A 126 -29.15 -4.05 -34.10
CA SER A 126 -29.33 -2.61 -33.93
C SER A 126 -29.85 -2.27 -32.53
N GLN A 127 -30.91 -2.92 -32.07
CA GLN A 127 -31.47 -2.71 -30.74
C GLN A 127 -30.46 -3.08 -29.64
N LYS A 128 -29.82 -4.24 -29.75
CA LYS A 128 -28.84 -4.71 -28.76
C LYS A 128 -27.58 -3.85 -28.74
N SER A 129 -27.13 -3.35 -29.90
CA SER A 129 -26.00 -2.41 -29.97
C SER A 129 -26.37 -1.03 -29.44
N ALA A 130 -27.61 -0.57 -29.64
CA ALA A 130 -28.12 0.67 -29.06
C ALA A 130 -28.26 0.58 -27.53
N GLU A 131 -28.82 -0.51 -27.00
CA GLU A 131 -28.89 -0.77 -25.55
C GLU A 131 -27.50 -0.86 -24.92
N TYR A 132 -26.57 -1.58 -25.57
CA TYR A 132 -25.17 -1.60 -25.16
C TYR A 132 -24.61 -0.17 -25.16
N ALA A 133 -24.77 0.59 -26.24
CA ALA A 133 -24.28 1.98 -26.28
C ALA A 133 -24.91 2.86 -25.18
N ARG A 134 -26.17 2.65 -24.78
CA ARG A 134 -26.85 3.39 -23.70
C ARG A 134 -26.35 3.00 -22.32
N GLN A 135 -26.16 1.70 -22.07
CA GLN A 135 -25.55 1.21 -20.84
C GLN A 135 -24.08 1.65 -20.71
N HIS A 136 -23.41 1.91 -21.84
CA HIS A 136 -21.99 2.22 -21.91
C HIS A 136 -21.68 3.70 -22.17
N SER A 137 -22.67 4.54 -22.44
CA SER A 137 -22.47 5.97 -22.69
C SER A 137 -22.38 6.78 -21.39
N VAL A 138 -23.04 6.32 -20.31
CA VAL A 138 -22.98 6.92 -18.97
C VAL A 138 -22.27 5.94 -18.04
N THR A 139 -21.00 5.65 -18.33
CA THR A 139 -20.22 4.72 -17.51
C THR A 139 -19.78 5.40 -16.22
N ASN A 140 -20.29 4.93 -15.09
CA ASN A 140 -19.61 5.16 -13.82
C ASN A 140 -18.15 4.72 -14.00
N PRO A 141 -17.16 5.56 -13.63
CA PRO A 141 -15.75 5.24 -13.83
C PRO A 141 -15.27 4.03 -13.01
N MET A 142 -16.12 3.51 -12.12
CA MET A 142 -15.90 2.30 -11.33
C MET A 142 -16.32 1.02 -12.07
N ASP A 143 -17.43 1.04 -12.81
CA ASP A 143 -17.98 -0.16 -13.47
C ASP A 143 -17.16 -0.53 -14.71
N LYS A 144 -16.69 0.49 -15.44
CA LYS A 144 -15.79 0.35 -16.58
C LYS A 144 -14.72 1.44 -16.53
N PRO A 145 -13.64 1.26 -15.74
CA PRO A 145 -12.59 2.26 -15.65
C PRO A 145 -11.89 2.41 -17.01
N LYS A 146 -11.92 3.62 -17.59
CA LYS A 146 -11.05 3.98 -18.71
C LYS A 146 -9.60 4.09 -18.19
N VAL A 147 -8.89 2.97 -18.17
CA VAL A 147 -7.52 2.89 -17.67
C VAL A 147 -6.61 3.69 -18.60
N ARG A 148 -6.27 4.91 -18.20
CA ARG A 148 -5.12 5.62 -18.79
C ARG A 148 -3.86 5.08 -18.14
N THR A 149 -2.84 4.71 -18.91
CA THR A 149 -1.54 4.26 -18.37
C THR A 149 -0.62 5.45 -18.08
N LYS A 150 -1.10 6.40 -17.27
CA LYS A 150 -0.31 7.55 -16.81
C LYS A 150 0.14 7.35 -15.36
N ALA A 151 1.18 8.06 -14.94
CA ALA A 151 1.63 8.05 -13.55
C ALA A 151 0.57 8.53 -12.53
N VAL A 152 -0.51 9.16 -13.01
CA VAL A 152 -1.66 9.66 -12.20
C VAL A 152 -2.60 8.53 -11.78
N THR A 153 -2.64 7.43 -12.54
CA THR A 153 -3.67 6.39 -12.40
C THR A 153 -3.66 5.71 -11.03
N GLY A 154 -2.47 5.44 -10.48
CA GLY A 154 -2.33 4.91 -9.12
C GLY A 154 -2.48 5.95 -7.99
N ARG A 155 -2.97 7.15 -8.30
CA ARG A 155 -3.22 8.25 -7.34
C ARG A 155 -4.60 8.89 -7.54
N THR A 156 -5.57 8.13 -8.02
CA THR A 156 -6.95 8.57 -8.20
C THR A 156 -7.85 7.91 -7.16
N VAL A 157 -8.82 8.65 -6.61
CA VAL A 157 -9.82 8.14 -5.66
C VAL A 157 -11.18 8.53 -6.21
N PHE A 158 -12.07 7.55 -6.35
CA PHE A 158 -13.44 7.76 -6.84
C PHE A 158 -14.36 8.13 -5.68
N ILE A 159 -15.45 8.84 -5.97
CA ILE A 159 -16.47 9.14 -4.98
C ILE A 159 -17.58 8.10 -5.15
N SER A 160 -17.79 7.25 -4.14
CA SER A 160 -18.89 6.28 -4.11
C SER A 160 -19.23 5.92 -2.66
N ASP A 161 -20.47 5.51 -2.40
CA ASP A 161 -21.02 5.29 -1.06
C ASP A 161 -20.19 4.36 -0.17
N ARG A 162 -19.41 3.45 -0.76
CA ARG A 162 -18.56 2.53 0.00
C ARG A 162 -17.13 3.04 0.11
N LEU A 163 -16.62 3.06 1.35
CA LEU A 163 -15.22 3.34 1.64
C LEU A 163 -14.35 2.14 1.21
N THR A 164 -13.46 2.36 0.25
CA THR A 164 -12.44 1.40 -0.19
C THR A 164 -11.10 2.12 -0.36
N PRO A 165 -9.96 1.42 -0.56
CA PRO A 165 -8.68 2.09 -0.77
C PRO A 165 -8.66 3.05 -1.98
N SER A 166 -9.58 2.87 -2.94
CA SER A 166 -9.70 3.67 -4.17
C SER A 166 -11.03 4.42 -4.27
N SER A 167 -11.87 4.39 -3.23
CA SER A 167 -13.18 5.04 -3.21
C SER A 167 -13.53 5.63 -1.85
N ALA A 168 -14.25 6.75 -1.81
CA ALA A 168 -14.80 7.31 -0.59
C ALA A 168 -16.20 7.90 -0.79
N PRO A 169 -17.08 7.88 0.24
CA PRO A 169 -18.46 8.34 0.15
C PRO A 169 -18.61 9.85 -0.06
N THR A 170 -17.74 10.65 0.54
CA THR A 170 -17.81 12.11 0.43
C THR A 170 -16.52 12.67 -0.16
N PRO A 171 -16.58 13.82 -0.87
CA PRO A 171 -15.39 14.47 -1.42
C PRO A 171 -14.32 14.76 -0.34
N MET A 172 -14.73 15.16 0.87
CA MET A 172 -13.80 15.42 1.97
C MET A 172 -13.06 14.15 2.41
N VAL A 173 -13.76 13.02 2.52
CA VAL A 173 -13.13 11.73 2.86
C VAL A 173 -12.26 11.26 1.70
N ALA A 174 -12.67 11.47 0.45
CA ALA A 174 -11.86 11.15 -0.73
C ALA A 174 -10.51 11.88 -0.71
N LEU A 175 -10.48 13.17 -0.35
CA LEU A 175 -9.24 13.94 -0.21
C LEU A 175 -8.34 13.38 0.90
N ARG A 176 -8.89 12.95 2.04
CA ARG A 176 -8.11 12.31 3.12
C ARG A 176 -7.52 10.97 2.70
N VAL A 177 -8.30 10.16 1.97
CA VAL A 177 -7.83 8.89 1.41
C VAL A 177 -6.71 9.14 0.40
N LEU A 178 -6.87 10.14 -0.47
CA LEU A 178 -5.85 10.55 -1.43
C LEU A 178 -4.57 11.02 -0.73
N GLU A 179 -4.67 11.83 0.33
CA GLU A 179 -3.53 12.27 1.12
C GLU A 179 -2.80 11.09 1.77
N LYS A 180 -3.54 10.15 2.37
CA LYS A 180 -2.98 8.91 2.93
C LYS A 180 -2.22 8.13 1.86
N MET A 181 -2.80 7.95 0.68
CA MET A 181 -2.16 7.24 -0.44
C MET A 181 -0.85 7.93 -0.88
N CYS A 182 -0.87 9.26 -1.02
CA CYS A 182 0.34 10.05 -1.34
C CYS A 182 1.43 9.93 -0.27
N ARG A 183 1.05 9.84 1.01
CA ARG A 183 1.95 9.64 2.15
C ARG A 183 2.58 8.25 2.15
N ASP A 184 1.78 7.20 1.91
CA ASP A 184 2.25 5.82 1.85
C ASP A 184 3.26 5.62 0.70
N GLN A 185 2.99 6.23 -0.45
CA GLN A 185 3.90 6.26 -1.61
C GLN A 185 5.10 7.22 -1.44
N LYS A 186 5.15 7.97 -0.33
CA LYS A 186 6.19 8.95 0.01
C LYS A 186 6.40 10.03 -1.06
N VAL A 187 5.33 10.47 -1.73
CA VAL A 187 5.40 11.42 -2.87
C VAL A 187 6.04 12.74 -2.45
N LYS A 188 5.59 13.32 -1.33
CA LYS A 188 6.16 14.57 -0.79
C LYS A 188 7.66 14.43 -0.52
N ASN A 189 8.10 13.33 0.08
CA ASN A 189 9.52 13.12 0.38
C ASN A 189 10.36 12.95 -0.90
N LYS A 190 9.82 12.26 -1.91
CA LYS A 190 10.47 12.11 -3.22
C LYS A 190 10.65 13.47 -3.89
N PHE A 191 9.59 14.29 -3.92
CA PHE A 191 9.63 15.65 -4.46
C PHE A 191 10.74 16.49 -3.81
N HIS A 192 10.79 16.55 -2.47
CA HIS A 192 11.83 17.31 -1.78
C HIS A 192 13.24 16.76 -2.00
N SER A 193 13.39 15.43 -2.11
CA SER A 193 14.68 14.80 -2.39
C SER A 193 15.18 14.99 -3.82
N GLN A 194 14.27 15.27 -4.75
CA GLN A 194 14.57 15.52 -6.16
C GLN A 194 14.82 17.01 -6.45
N LYS A 195 14.35 17.91 -5.57
CA LYS A 195 14.53 19.37 -5.72
C LYS A 195 16.00 19.77 -5.86
N PHE A 196 16.91 19.08 -5.18
CA PHE A 196 18.35 19.34 -5.24
C PHE A 196 19.13 18.04 -5.43
N HIS A 197 20.22 18.12 -6.19
CA HIS A 197 21.12 16.98 -6.36
C HIS A 197 21.84 16.65 -5.04
N GLU A 198 21.61 15.44 -4.53
CA GLU A 198 22.37 14.88 -3.42
C GLU A 198 23.47 13.95 -3.95
N ARG A 199 24.73 14.27 -3.64
CA ARG A 199 25.88 13.43 -4.01
C ARG A 199 25.72 12.01 -3.48
N LYS A 200 26.15 11.00 -4.26
CA LYS A 200 26.01 9.57 -3.91
C LYS A 200 26.53 9.21 -2.51
N GLY A 201 27.63 9.81 -2.07
CA GLY A 201 28.22 9.57 -0.74
C GLY A 201 27.34 10.10 0.40
N LEU A 202 26.81 11.31 0.26
CA LEU A 202 25.90 11.91 1.25
C LEU A 202 24.60 11.13 1.34
N LYS A 203 24.03 10.74 0.20
CA LYS A 203 22.83 9.88 0.14
C LYS A 203 23.02 8.56 0.88
N LYS A 204 24.17 7.88 0.69
CA LYS A 204 24.51 6.64 1.41
C LYS A 204 24.59 6.86 2.92
N LYS A 205 25.27 7.93 3.38
CA LYS A 205 25.38 8.27 4.80
C LYS A 205 24.02 8.56 5.42
N ARG A 206 23.19 9.36 4.75
CA ARG A 206 21.82 9.68 5.17
C ARG A 206 20.95 8.43 5.27
N LEU A 207 20.94 7.57 4.25
CA LEU A 207 20.16 6.34 4.24
C LEU A 207 20.61 5.35 5.32
N ARG A 208 21.92 5.22 5.57
CA ARG A 208 22.45 4.39 6.66
C ARG A 208 21.92 4.87 8.01
N SER A 209 22.06 6.15 8.28
CA SER A 209 21.58 6.77 9.53
C SER A 209 20.05 6.68 9.68
N GLN A 210 19.29 6.89 8.60
CA GLN A 210 17.83 6.76 8.60
C GLN A 210 17.37 5.32 8.90
N ARG A 211 17.99 4.31 8.27
CA ARG A 211 17.68 2.89 8.51
C ARG A 211 18.00 2.50 9.95
N TRP A 212 19.13 2.96 10.49
CA TRP A 212 19.49 2.71 11.88
C TRP A 212 18.47 3.32 12.85
N ARG A 213 18.10 4.60 12.70
CA ARG A 213 17.06 5.24 13.52
C ARG A 213 15.72 4.49 13.44
N SER A 214 15.34 4.01 12.25
CA SER A 214 14.11 3.24 12.05
C SER A 214 14.15 1.90 12.81
N ARG A 215 15.26 1.17 12.73
CA ARG A 215 15.45 -0.10 13.44
C ARG A 215 15.50 0.11 14.95
N PHE A 216 16.25 1.11 15.41
CA PHE A 216 16.32 1.48 16.82
C PHE A 216 14.94 1.83 17.37
N LYS A 217 14.18 2.68 16.67
CA LYS A 217 12.82 3.05 17.09
C LYS A 217 11.89 1.83 17.15
N ALA A 218 11.99 0.89 16.21
CA ALA A 218 11.20 -0.33 16.23
C ALA A 218 11.56 -1.23 17.42
N GLY A 219 12.85 -1.49 17.65
CA GLY A 219 13.33 -2.27 18.80
C GLY A 219 12.99 -1.62 20.14
N PHE A 220 13.14 -0.30 20.25
CA PHE A 220 12.78 0.45 21.46
C PHE A 220 11.28 0.33 21.77
N LYS A 221 10.41 0.49 20.77
CA LYS A 221 8.96 0.28 20.94
C LYS A 221 8.62 -1.14 21.38
N ALA A 222 9.29 -2.14 20.81
CA ALA A 222 9.09 -3.54 21.19
C ALA A 222 9.51 -3.79 22.66
N ALA A 223 10.65 -3.23 23.08
CA ALA A 223 11.10 -3.32 24.48
C ALA A 223 10.11 -2.65 25.44
N VAL A 224 9.62 -1.45 25.11
CA VAL A 224 8.60 -0.77 25.94
C VAL A 224 7.29 -1.56 25.98
N SER A 225 6.84 -2.10 24.84
CA SER A 225 5.67 -3.01 24.81
C SER A 225 5.86 -4.20 25.74
N ARG A 226 7.05 -4.81 25.70
CA ARG A 226 7.38 -5.95 26.55
C ARG A 226 7.41 -5.59 28.04
N VAL A 227 7.97 -4.43 28.39
CA VAL A 227 7.94 -3.93 29.78
C VAL A 227 6.49 -3.72 30.24
N MET A 228 5.63 -3.16 29.38
CA MET A 228 4.21 -2.98 29.71
C MET A 228 3.47 -4.31 29.87
N GLU A 229 3.81 -5.33 29.08
CA GLU A 229 3.28 -6.69 29.24
C GLU A 229 3.69 -7.32 30.57
N LEU A 230 4.98 -7.23 30.93
CA LEU A 230 5.51 -7.75 32.19
C LEU A 230 4.90 -7.04 33.39
N LYS A 231 4.82 -5.71 33.34
CA LYS A 231 4.11 -4.89 34.34
C LYS A 231 2.65 -5.33 34.50
N LYS A 232 1.95 -5.63 33.40
CA LYS A 232 0.56 -6.10 33.45
C LYS A 232 0.43 -7.47 34.12
N GLN A 233 1.44 -8.32 33.99
CA GLN A 233 1.52 -9.62 34.65
C GLN A 233 1.94 -9.53 36.13
N GLY A 234 2.41 -8.36 36.58
CA GLY A 234 2.88 -8.15 37.95
C GLY A 234 4.36 -8.49 38.18
N TRP A 235 5.15 -8.65 37.11
CA TRP A 235 6.61 -8.70 37.17
C TRP A 235 7.22 -7.31 37.33
#